data_AF-A0A968ZEM3-F1
#
_entry.id   AF-A0A968ZEM3-F1
#
_cell.length_a   1.000
_cell.length_b   1.000
_cell.length_c   1.000
_cell.angle_alpha   90.00
_cell.angle_beta   90.00
_cell.angle_gamma   90.00
#
_symmetry.space_group_name_H-M   'P 1'
#
loop_
_entity.id
_entity.type
_entity.pdbx_description
1 polymer ?
#
loop_
_entity_poly.entity_id
_entity_poly.type
_entity_poly.pdbx_seq_one_letter_code
_entity_poly.pdbx_strand_id
1 'polypeptide(L)'
;MAGRDDKPAQTSEPLWAAENFIAWLVGGLYSCGSAIATVAERQTQREALEHELNALDDRQLSDLGITREQVPVVVGAYPLSAELLTRMLARLGITEEAIACNPGLRRQLERTCSFCFLRRECKRYLRLPADASPDGYRTFCPNAAKLDELRPRSGTCE
;
A
#
# COMPACT_ATOMS: atom_id res chain seq x y z
N MET A 1 -48.68 0.95 54.92
CA MET A 1 -48.41 0.05 53.78
C MET A 1 -48.50 0.87 52.51
N ALA A 2 -47.41 0.88 51.72
CA ALA A 2 -47.27 1.34 50.33
C ALA A 2 -47.69 2.80 50.03
N GLY A 3 -46.98 3.59 49.25
CA GLY A 3 -45.83 3.34 48.38
C GLY A 3 -45.57 4.66 47.67
N ARG A 4 -44.30 5.05 47.64
CA ARG A 4 -43.74 6.22 46.97
C ARG A 4 -43.69 5.92 45.47
N ASP A 5 -44.31 6.76 44.64
CA ASP A 5 -44.02 6.83 43.20
C ASP A 5 -43.59 8.26 42.86
N ASP A 6 -42.36 8.57 43.27
CA ASP A 6 -41.58 9.65 42.68
C ASP A 6 -41.18 9.22 41.27
N LYS A 7 -41.64 9.95 40.26
CA LYS A 7 -41.17 9.80 38.88
C LYS A 7 -39.99 10.76 38.66
N PRO A 8 -38.73 10.30 38.54
CA PRO A 8 -37.68 11.16 38.02
C PRO A 8 -37.80 11.21 36.49
N ALA A 9 -38.02 12.41 35.97
CA ALA A 9 -37.70 12.76 34.60
C ALA A 9 -36.16 12.76 34.45
N GLN A 10 -35.60 11.73 33.82
CA GLN A 10 -34.22 11.76 33.33
C GLN A 10 -34.26 12.16 31.86
N THR A 11 -34.01 13.45 31.60
CA THR A 11 -33.60 13.98 30.30
C THR A 11 -32.26 14.65 30.49
N SER A 12 -31.16 13.94 30.23
CA SER A 12 -29.85 14.57 30.12
C SER A 12 -28.86 13.65 29.39
N GLU A 13 -28.86 13.66 28.06
CA GLU A 13 -27.68 13.21 27.31
C GLU A 13 -27.49 14.01 26.00
N PRO A 14 -26.61 15.03 26.02
CA PRO A 14 -25.95 15.50 24.80
C PRO A 14 -24.41 15.38 24.84
N LEU A 15 -23.80 14.96 25.96
CA LEU A 15 -22.35 15.03 26.15
C LEU A 15 -21.55 13.96 25.36
N TRP A 16 -22.04 12.72 25.28
CA TRP A 16 -21.35 11.65 24.53
C TRP A 16 -21.38 11.83 23.00
N ALA A 17 -22.36 12.58 22.47
CA ALA A 17 -22.44 12.90 21.05
C ALA A 17 -21.40 13.94 20.62
N ALA A 18 -21.11 14.91 21.49
CA ALA A 18 -20.12 15.96 21.22
C ALA A 18 -18.68 15.43 21.25
N GLU A 19 -18.36 14.51 22.19
CA GLU A 19 -17.03 13.90 22.30
C GLU A 19 -16.67 13.07 21.06
N ASN A 20 -17.62 12.27 20.55
CA ASN A 20 -17.42 11.48 19.33
C ASN A 20 -17.29 12.36 18.08
N PHE A 21 -17.99 13.50 18.03
CA PHE A 21 -17.92 14.43 16.91
C PHE A 21 -16.56 15.14 16.82
N ILE A 22 -15.98 15.53 17.97
CA ILE A 22 -14.64 16.12 18.04
C ILE A 22 -13.58 15.10 17.62
N ALA A 23 -13.68 13.86 18.10
CA ALA A 23 -12.77 12.78 17.70
C ALA A 23 -12.83 12.50 16.18
N TRP A 24 -14.03 12.52 15.58
CA TRP A 24 -14.21 12.37 14.14
C TRP A 24 -13.65 13.55 13.33
N LEU A 25 -13.86 14.79 13.77
CA LEU A 25 -13.32 15.99 13.12
C LEU A 25 -11.79 16.04 13.18
N VAL A 26 -11.22 15.80 14.37
CA VAL A 26 -9.76 15.77 14.57
C VAL A 26 -9.16 14.62 13.76
N GLY A 27 -9.73 13.42 13.83
CA GLY A 27 -9.30 12.28 13.02
C GLY A 27 -9.38 12.55 11.50
N GLY A 28 -10.44 13.22 11.06
CA GLY A 28 -10.62 13.65 9.66
C GLY A 28 -9.53 14.63 9.21
N LEU A 29 -9.25 15.66 10.02
CA LEU A 29 -8.20 16.66 9.75
C LEU A 29 -6.79 16.04 9.74
N TYR A 30 -6.49 15.13 10.68
CA TYR A 30 -5.22 14.37 10.68
C TYR A 30 -5.07 13.45 9.47
N SER A 31 -6.16 12.82 9.02
CA SER A 31 -6.15 11.98 7.81
C SER A 31 -5.88 12.79 6.54
N CYS A 32 -6.41 14.01 6.47
CA CYS A 32 -6.23 14.89 5.31
C CYS A 32 -4.82 15.50 5.30
N GLY A 33 -4.29 15.92 6.46
CA GLY A 33 -2.94 16.45 6.60
C GLY A 33 -1.84 15.44 6.26
N SER A 34 -1.98 14.19 6.73
CA SER A 34 -1.05 13.10 6.39
C SER A 34 -1.17 12.67 4.92
N ALA A 35 -2.36 12.71 4.34
CA ALA A 35 -2.53 12.45 2.91
C ALA A 35 -1.82 13.51 2.03
N ILE A 36 -1.78 14.77 2.45
CA ILE A 36 -1.05 15.84 1.73
C ILE A 36 0.46 15.69 1.90
N ALA A 37 0.93 15.41 3.12
CA ALA A 37 2.36 15.18 3.39
C ALA A 37 2.92 14.01 2.56
N THR A 38 2.20 12.89 2.51
CA THR A 38 2.60 11.72 1.70
C THR A 38 2.59 11.97 0.20
N VAL A 39 1.76 12.90 -0.31
CA VAL A 39 1.77 13.28 -1.73
C VAL A 39 2.99 14.15 -2.05
N ALA A 40 3.32 15.11 -1.18
CA ALA A 40 4.49 15.97 -1.34
C ALA A 40 5.81 15.17 -1.28
N GLU A 41 5.94 14.25 -0.32
CA GLU A 41 7.11 13.37 -0.19
C GLU A 41 7.30 12.46 -1.41
N ARG A 42 6.21 11.95 -1.99
CA ARG A 42 6.29 11.15 -3.21
C ARG A 42 6.79 11.95 -4.40
N GLN A 43 6.53 13.26 -4.43
CA GLN A 43 6.92 14.11 -5.54
C GLN A 43 8.41 14.49 -5.47
N THR A 44 8.90 14.83 -4.28
CA THR A 44 10.34 15.08 -4.07
C THR A 44 11.18 13.83 -4.31
N GLN A 45 10.69 12.65 -3.90
CA GLN A 45 11.34 11.38 -4.19
C GLN A 45 11.44 11.07 -5.68
N ARG A 46 10.43 11.47 -6.48
CA ARG A 46 10.45 11.28 -7.93
C ARG A 46 11.49 12.16 -8.61
N GLU A 47 11.53 13.44 -8.23
CA GLU A 47 12.50 14.40 -8.77
C GLU A 47 13.93 13.97 -8.45
N ALA A 48 14.18 13.52 -7.21
CA ALA A 48 15.48 12.98 -6.82
C ALA A 48 15.86 11.74 -7.64
N LEU A 49 14.94 10.76 -7.78
CA LEU A 49 15.17 9.57 -8.58
C LEU A 49 15.42 9.90 -10.06
N GLU A 50 14.66 10.83 -10.62
CA GLU A 50 14.82 11.26 -12.01
C GLU A 50 16.20 11.89 -12.22
N HIS A 51 16.61 12.77 -11.31
CA HIS A 51 17.94 13.39 -11.36
C HIS A 51 19.05 12.33 -11.25
N GLU A 52 18.93 11.39 -10.32
CA GLU A 52 19.89 10.29 -10.15
C GLU A 52 19.97 9.40 -11.41
N LEU A 53 18.84 8.98 -11.96
CA LEU A 53 18.80 8.13 -13.16
C LEU A 53 19.32 8.86 -14.40
N ASN A 54 19.04 10.16 -14.54
CA ASN A 54 19.56 10.96 -15.64
C ASN A 54 21.08 11.20 -15.54
N ALA A 55 21.65 11.17 -14.33
CA ALA A 55 23.10 11.30 -14.11
C ALA A 55 23.89 10.03 -14.48
N LEU A 56 23.24 8.86 -14.57
CA LEU A 56 23.87 7.61 -14.98
C LEU A 56 24.12 7.59 -16.49
N ASP A 57 25.15 6.88 -16.94
CA ASP A 57 25.38 6.58 -18.36
C ASP A 57 24.54 5.38 -18.86
N ASP A 58 24.52 5.13 -20.16
CA ASP A 58 23.68 4.07 -20.75
C ASP A 58 24.10 2.65 -20.35
N ARG A 59 25.38 2.44 -20.03
CA ARG A 59 25.84 1.13 -19.53
C ARG A 59 25.32 0.88 -18.13
N GLN A 60 25.41 1.89 -17.26
CA GLN A 60 24.88 1.84 -15.90
C GLN A 60 23.36 1.65 -15.88
N LEU A 61 22.61 2.35 -16.76
CA LEU A 61 21.17 2.10 -16.90
C LEU A 61 20.87 0.67 -17.39
N SER A 62 21.65 0.18 -18.35
CA SER A 62 21.53 -1.19 -18.85
C SER A 62 21.79 -2.22 -17.75
N ASP A 63 22.73 -1.98 -16.84
CA ASP A 63 22.99 -2.84 -15.68
C ASP A 63 21.78 -2.90 -14.73
N LEU A 64 21.02 -1.81 -14.62
CA LEU A 64 19.74 -1.76 -13.91
C LEU A 64 18.60 -2.45 -14.66
N GLY A 65 18.80 -2.74 -15.95
CA GLY A 65 17.83 -3.36 -16.85
C GLY A 65 16.80 -2.37 -17.39
N ILE A 66 17.18 -1.10 -17.50
CA ILE A 66 16.33 -0.04 -18.03
C ILE A 66 17.06 0.71 -19.15
N THR A 67 16.30 1.16 -20.14
CA THR A 67 16.79 2.03 -21.21
C THR A 67 16.54 3.49 -20.85
N ARG A 68 17.24 4.44 -21.49
CA ARG A 68 17.08 5.86 -21.17
C ARG A 68 15.67 6.36 -21.43
N GLU A 69 15.03 5.83 -22.47
CA GLU A 69 13.65 6.13 -22.85
C GLU A 69 12.63 5.63 -21.80
N GLN A 70 13.03 4.66 -20.97
CA GLN A 70 12.18 4.11 -19.90
C GLN A 70 12.29 4.89 -18.58
N VAL A 71 13.27 5.80 -18.42
CA VAL A 71 13.47 6.56 -17.18
C VAL A 71 12.20 7.32 -16.75
N PRO A 72 11.49 8.07 -17.62
CA PRO A 72 10.26 8.77 -17.22
C PRO A 72 9.14 7.82 -16.75
N VAL A 73 9.08 6.62 -17.33
CA VAL A 73 8.10 5.59 -16.96
C VAL A 73 8.40 5.04 -15.57
N VAL A 74 9.67 4.76 -15.29
CA VAL A 74 10.12 4.25 -13.99
C VAL A 74 9.91 5.28 -12.89
N VAL A 75 10.31 6.53 -13.13
CA VAL A 75 10.08 7.67 -12.22
C VAL A 75 8.59 7.86 -11.96
N GLY A 76 7.76 7.86 -13.01
CA GLY A 76 6.31 7.99 -12.89
C GLY A 76 5.63 6.84 -12.14
N ALA A 77 6.25 5.66 -12.11
CA ALA A 77 5.80 4.50 -11.37
C ALA A 77 6.30 4.45 -9.92
N TYR A 78 7.43 5.09 -9.61
CA TYR A 78 8.01 5.17 -8.27
C TYR A 78 7.32 6.24 -7.41
N PRO A 79 7.27 6.11 -6.07
CA PRO A 79 7.53 4.89 -5.27
C PRO A 79 6.35 3.90 -5.27
N LEU A 80 5.32 4.19 -6.06
CA LEU A 80 4.03 3.50 -6.00
C LEU A 80 4.13 1.99 -6.31
N SER A 81 5.02 1.56 -7.21
CA SER A 81 5.19 0.13 -7.53
C SER A 81 5.71 -0.69 -6.36
N ALA A 82 6.69 -0.17 -5.62
CA ALA A 82 7.25 -0.81 -4.43
C ALA A 82 6.20 -0.86 -3.30
N GLU A 83 5.51 0.25 -3.04
CA GLU A 83 4.44 0.31 -2.03
C GLU A 83 3.29 -0.68 -2.33
N LEU A 84 2.86 -0.75 -3.59
CA LEU A 84 1.81 -1.69 -4.00
C LEU A 84 2.26 -3.14 -3.87
N LEU A 85 3.53 -3.45 -4.16
CA LEU A 85 4.06 -4.78 -3.97
C LEU A 85 4.05 -5.17 -2.49
N THR A 86 4.59 -4.33 -1.60
CA THR A 86 4.57 -4.57 -0.15
C THR A 86 3.16 -4.84 0.36
N ARG A 87 2.18 -4.03 -0.07
CA ARG A 87 0.76 -4.23 0.31
C ARG A 87 0.16 -5.53 -0.24
N MET A 88 0.54 -5.93 -1.45
CA MET A 88 0.11 -7.20 -2.03
C MET A 88 0.66 -8.37 -1.24
N LEU A 89 1.95 -8.36 -0.90
CA LEU A 89 2.58 -9.41 -0.10
C LEU A 89 1.90 -9.55 1.27
N ALA A 90 1.70 -8.42 1.97
CA ALA A 90 1.01 -8.39 3.24
C ALA A 90 -0.43 -8.93 3.15
N ARG A 91 -1.18 -8.53 2.11
CA ARG A 91 -2.55 -9.03 1.91
C ARG A 91 -2.59 -10.53 1.67
N LEU A 92 -1.59 -11.10 1.00
CA LEU A 92 -1.50 -12.53 0.71
C LEU A 92 -0.91 -13.34 1.86
N GLY A 93 -0.51 -12.69 2.96
CA GLY A 93 0.16 -13.34 4.09
C GLY A 93 1.58 -13.81 3.78
N ILE A 94 2.21 -13.28 2.71
CA ILE A 94 3.60 -13.56 2.38
C ILE A 94 4.47 -12.68 3.27
N THR A 95 5.28 -13.30 4.11
CA THR A 95 6.12 -12.58 5.07
C THR A 95 7.35 -11.99 4.38
N GLU A 96 7.94 -10.97 5.00
CA GLU A 96 9.16 -10.34 4.50
C GLU A 96 10.32 -11.35 4.45
N GLU A 97 10.38 -12.27 5.41
CA GLU A 97 11.39 -13.33 5.49
C GLU A 97 11.33 -14.25 4.27
N ALA A 98 10.12 -14.61 3.79
CA ALA A 98 9.95 -15.46 2.61
C ALA A 98 10.58 -14.87 1.34
N ILE A 99 10.78 -13.55 1.31
CA ILE A 99 11.35 -12.81 0.19
C ILE A 99 12.81 -12.41 0.46
N ALA A 100 13.17 -12.12 1.71
CA ALA A 100 14.52 -11.75 2.11
C ALA A 100 15.55 -12.84 1.73
N CYS A 101 15.15 -14.11 1.77
CA CYS A 101 15.99 -15.24 1.36
C CYS A 101 16.29 -15.28 -0.15
N ASN A 102 15.59 -14.47 -0.95
CA ASN A 102 15.81 -14.39 -2.39
C ASN A 102 15.73 -12.93 -2.89
N PRO A 103 16.80 -12.14 -2.72
CA PRO A 103 16.85 -10.75 -3.19
C PRO A 103 16.64 -10.63 -4.71
N GLY A 104 17.00 -11.66 -5.48
CA GLY A 104 16.75 -11.72 -6.91
C GLY A 104 15.25 -11.77 -7.24
N LEU A 105 14.50 -12.57 -6.49
CA LEU A 105 13.04 -12.67 -6.61
C LEU A 105 12.36 -11.35 -6.29
N ARG A 106 12.77 -10.66 -5.22
CA ARG A 106 12.25 -9.33 -4.87
C ARG A 106 12.42 -8.35 -6.04
N ARG A 107 13.63 -8.21 -6.55
CA ARG A 107 13.93 -7.32 -7.69
C ARG A 107 13.10 -7.69 -8.92
N GLN A 108 12.87 -8.98 -9.17
CA GLN A 108 12.04 -9.43 -10.29
C GLN A 108 10.56 -9.04 -10.13
N LEU A 109 10.00 -9.21 -8.94
CA LEU A 109 8.63 -8.79 -8.63
C LEU A 109 8.48 -7.28 -8.76
N GLU A 110 9.43 -6.52 -8.21
CA GLU A 110 9.47 -5.05 -8.27
C GLU A 110 9.57 -4.55 -9.72
N ARG A 111 10.47 -5.11 -10.53
CA ARG A 111 10.59 -4.79 -11.96
C ARG A 111 9.27 -4.96 -12.69
N THR A 112 8.62 -6.11 -12.50
CA THR A 112 7.31 -6.38 -13.13
C THR A 112 6.24 -5.38 -12.65
N CYS A 113 6.21 -5.07 -11.36
CA CYS A 113 5.31 -4.05 -10.80
C CYS A 113 5.61 -2.63 -11.32
N SER A 114 6.87 -2.30 -11.61
CA SER A 114 7.32 -0.99 -12.13
C SER A 114 6.97 -0.75 -13.60
N PHE A 115 6.57 -1.78 -14.36
CA PHE A 115 6.04 -1.63 -15.73
C PHE A 115 4.55 -2.04 -15.88
N CYS A 116 3.90 -2.49 -14.82
CA CYS A 116 2.50 -2.93 -14.87
C CYS A 116 1.52 -1.79 -15.19
N PHE A 117 0.68 -1.96 -16.22
CA PHE A 117 -0.38 -1.01 -16.58
C PHE A 117 -1.70 -1.23 -15.81
N LEU A 118 -1.89 -2.40 -15.18
CA LEU A 118 -3.09 -2.78 -14.41
C LEU A 118 -3.05 -2.33 -12.93
N ARG A 119 -2.38 -1.20 -12.66
CA ARG A 119 -2.20 -0.69 -11.28
C ARG A 119 -3.50 -0.22 -10.64
N ARG A 120 -4.47 0.22 -11.44
CA ARG A 120 -5.76 0.69 -10.93
C ARG A 120 -6.57 -0.48 -10.36
N GLU A 121 -6.53 -1.62 -11.04
CA GLU A 121 -7.12 -2.89 -10.64
C GLU A 121 -6.45 -3.39 -9.36
N CYS A 122 -5.11 -3.35 -9.30
CA CYS A 122 -4.34 -3.68 -8.09
C CYS A 122 -4.76 -2.82 -6.89
N LYS A 123 -4.85 -1.50 -7.06
CA LYS A 123 -5.33 -0.59 -6.00
C LYS A 123 -6.76 -0.90 -5.56
N ARG A 124 -7.65 -1.25 -6.50
CA ARG A 124 -9.03 -1.63 -6.18
C ARG A 124 -9.07 -2.90 -5.35
N TYR A 125 -8.33 -3.93 -5.78
CA TYR A 125 -8.17 -5.19 -5.06
C TYR A 125 -7.64 -4.98 -3.63
N LEU A 126 -6.59 -4.18 -3.47
CA LEU A 126 -5.97 -3.88 -2.17
C LEU A 126 -6.84 -3.02 -1.22
N ARG A 127 -8.00 -2.51 -1.66
CA ARG A 127 -8.98 -1.81 -0.82
C ARG A 127 -10.11 -2.71 -0.33
N LEU A 128 -10.27 -3.89 -0.91
CA LEU A 128 -11.28 -4.84 -0.47
C LEU A 128 -10.93 -5.39 0.93
N PRO A 129 -11.91 -5.85 1.73
CA PRO A 129 -11.65 -6.64 2.94
C PRO A 129 -10.71 -7.81 2.65
N ALA A 130 -9.89 -8.24 3.62
CA ALA A 130 -8.85 -9.26 3.40
C ALA A 130 -9.42 -10.62 2.96
N ASP A 131 -10.58 -10.98 3.49
CA ASP A 131 -11.35 -12.18 3.17
C ASP A 131 -12.13 -12.08 1.85
N ALA A 132 -12.34 -10.86 1.33
CA ALA A 132 -13.02 -10.66 0.07
C ALA A 132 -12.10 -11.00 -1.13
N SER A 133 -12.51 -12.02 -1.90
CA SER A 133 -11.82 -12.47 -3.12
C SER A 133 -10.33 -12.77 -2.89
N PRO A 134 -9.97 -13.78 -2.06
CA PRO A 134 -8.58 -14.05 -1.68
C PRO A 134 -7.65 -14.29 -2.88
N ASP A 135 -8.21 -14.77 -4.00
CA ASP A 135 -7.48 -15.08 -5.24
C ASP A 135 -7.76 -14.10 -6.38
N GLY A 136 -8.49 -13.00 -6.13
CA GLY A 136 -8.94 -12.07 -7.17
C GLY A 136 -7.81 -11.42 -7.98
N TYR A 137 -6.62 -11.31 -7.39
CA TYR A 137 -5.42 -10.79 -8.07
C TYR A 137 -4.99 -11.61 -9.28
N ARG A 138 -5.31 -12.91 -9.34
CA ARG A 138 -4.93 -13.79 -10.47
C ARG A 138 -5.49 -13.32 -11.81
N THR A 139 -6.55 -12.53 -11.79
CA THR A 139 -7.21 -12.01 -13.00
C THR A 139 -6.47 -10.83 -13.65
N PHE A 140 -5.62 -10.12 -12.91
CA PHE A 140 -4.97 -8.89 -13.41
C PHE A 140 -3.48 -8.79 -13.08
N CYS A 141 -2.97 -9.54 -12.10
CA CYS A 141 -1.62 -9.36 -11.61
C CYS A 141 -0.62 -10.14 -12.50
N PRO A 142 0.32 -9.47 -13.19
CA PRO A 142 1.35 -10.17 -13.98
C PRO A 142 2.32 -10.98 -13.11
N ASN A 143 2.40 -10.69 -11.80
CA ASN A 143 3.18 -11.47 -10.84
C ASN A 143 2.40 -12.65 -10.23
N ALA A 144 1.15 -12.92 -10.66
CA ALA A 144 0.27 -13.87 -9.96
C ALA A 144 0.90 -15.25 -9.73
N ALA A 145 1.51 -15.85 -10.77
CA ALA A 145 2.15 -17.17 -10.66
C ALA A 145 3.25 -17.20 -9.58
N LYS A 146 4.14 -16.19 -9.55
CA LYS A 146 5.20 -16.07 -8.54
C LYS A 146 4.66 -15.82 -7.14
N LEU A 147 3.59 -15.05 -7.02
CA LEU A 147 2.94 -14.82 -5.74
C LEU A 147 2.28 -16.10 -5.22
N ASP A 148 1.67 -16.90 -6.10
CA ASP A 148 1.12 -18.22 -5.76
C ASP A 148 2.20 -19.19 -5.27
N GLU A 149 3.37 -19.20 -5.90
CA GLU A 149 4.55 -19.98 -5.45
C GLU A 149 5.03 -19.58 -4.04
N LEU A 150 4.81 -18.33 -3.63
CA LEU A 150 5.25 -17.79 -2.34
C LEU A 150 4.24 -17.99 -1.21
N ARG A 151 2.92 -18.05 -1.51
CA ARG A 151 1.87 -18.25 -0.50
C ARG A 151 2.03 -19.50 0.38
N PRO A 152 2.63 -20.63 -0.06
CA PRO A 152 2.89 -21.76 0.83
C PRO A 152 4.13 -21.59 1.73
N ARG A 153 4.93 -20.52 1.58
CA ARG A 153 6.19 -20.33 2.31
C ARG A 153 6.02 -19.34 3.47
N SER A 154 5.52 -19.82 4.59
CA SER A 154 5.71 -19.19 5.91
C SER A 154 6.94 -19.83 6.56
N GLY A 155 8.15 -19.47 6.11
CA GLY A 155 9.37 -20.12 6.58
C GLY A 155 10.63 -19.32 6.34
N THR A 156 11.48 -19.30 7.37
CA THR A 156 12.84 -18.72 7.40
C THR A 156 13.73 -19.32 6.31
N CYS A 157 14.81 -18.62 5.95
CA CYS A 157 15.78 -19.09 4.96
C CYS A 157 16.38 -20.44 5.38
N GLU A 158 16.15 -21.48 4.59
CA GLU A 158 16.79 -22.80 4.72
C GLU A 158 17.63 -23.06 3.48
#